data_AF-A0A1C4Q4R9-F1
#
_entry.id   AF-A0A1C4Q4R9-F1
#
_cell.length_a   1.000
_cell.length_b   1.000
_cell.length_c   1.000
_cell.angle_alpha   90.00
_cell.angle_beta   90.00
_cell.angle_gamma   90.00
#
_symmetry.space_group_name_H-M   'P 1'
#
loop_
_entity.id
_entity.type
_entity.pdbx_description
1 polymer ?
#
loop_
_entity_poly.entity_id
_entity_poly.type
_entity_poly.pdbx_seq_one_letter_code
_entity_poly.pdbx_strand_id
1 'polypeptide(L)'
;MMSDFNPYRYLASEGFLPGYSFPRLPLAAYIPRSGNRRNADGDYLQRPRFLAIREFGPGALIYHEGARYQVTRVQLPPDASGDPATAEARRCDGCGYHYAVKVGADVCTMCGEPLVGKRTGLLHLHTVYTTPRERISSDEEERRRAGFRLETSYAFQDHGTRKGRLTSHVSDADGGPVLDLDYGDSATIRITNLGRVRDKPGETDGYWLDLSDGRWLNDRAAADAIEGTGMPVVDEDGNEKHRKKRVLPYVEDRRNILVVTLDEAQPEPVALSFLYALERGIEAAFELEDSELTAELLPPASGPHRRMLFTEAAEGGAGVLRRIQHDKDAFAKAARTALEICHFDAESGEDQGGPTDHEKCARGCYACLLTYANQTHHRQLSRHAARPLLARLAGAKTEREDRGESRSEQFRRLAPAVSSGKAAPRNGQASSLTPLETDLTALVAQGDLLGWLKAKAYRLPDETSALVPEAGACPDLVFRLDGANLAVFVDLPGQTADSTRDVEAGYRLEDAGWDVLRFPTDTDWDAIADNNAAYFQLR
;
A
#
# COMPACT_ATOMS: atom_id res chain seq x y z
N MET A 1 33.82 -11.61 -0.99
CA MET A 1 33.01 -11.47 0.23
C MET A 1 31.62 -11.99 -0.13
N MET A 2 31.43 -13.32 -0.12
CA MET A 2 30.18 -14.00 -0.46
C MET A 2 29.51 -14.39 0.85
N SER A 3 28.55 -13.60 1.35
CA SER A 3 27.66 -14.06 2.43
C SER A 3 26.35 -13.25 2.55
N ASP A 4 25.81 -12.69 1.46
CA ASP A 4 24.52 -11.99 1.48
C ASP A 4 23.35 -12.82 0.91
N PHE A 5 23.60 -14.08 0.54
CA PHE A 5 22.52 -14.99 0.17
C PHE A 5 21.94 -15.65 1.43
N ASN A 6 20.87 -15.06 1.95
CA ASN A 6 20.03 -15.69 2.95
C ASN A 6 18.81 -16.33 2.25
N PRO A 7 18.67 -17.67 2.24
CA PRO A 7 17.55 -18.35 1.59
C PRO A 7 16.18 -17.86 2.10
N TYR A 8 16.05 -17.51 3.37
CA TYR A 8 14.81 -16.97 3.93
C TYR A 8 14.49 -15.58 3.37
N ARG A 9 15.51 -14.76 3.12
CA ARG A 9 15.35 -13.43 2.49
C ARG A 9 14.97 -13.55 1.01
N TYR A 10 15.58 -14.48 0.29
CA TYR A 10 15.23 -14.78 -1.10
C TYR A 10 13.79 -15.31 -1.22
N LEU A 11 13.41 -16.28 -0.37
CA LEU A 11 12.07 -16.83 -0.34
C LEU A 11 11.03 -15.77 0.07
N ALA A 12 11.33 -14.88 1.02
CA ALA A 12 10.45 -13.77 1.37
C ALA A 12 10.29 -12.74 0.24
N SER A 13 11.37 -12.42 -0.50
CA SER A 13 11.30 -11.49 -1.65
C SER A 13 10.55 -12.06 -2.84
N GLU A 14 10.59 -13.38 -3.01
CA GLU A 14 9.84 -14.12 -4.03
C GLU A 14 8.42 -14.47 -3.55
N GLY A 15 8.00 -14.05 -2.35
CA GLY A 15 6.64 -14.19 -1.84
C GLY A 15 6.30 -15.51 -1.16
N PHE A 16 7.28 -16.38 -0.91
CA PHE A 16 7.11 -17.68 -0.24
C PHE A 16 7.09 -17.62 1.29
N LEU A 17 7.53 -16.53 1.91
CA LEU A 17 7.56 -16.34 3.37
C LEU A 17 6.99 -14.97 3.80
N PRO A 18 6.38 -14.86 5.01
CA PRO A 18 5.97 -13.57 5.57
C PRO A 18 7.19 -12.65 5.79
N GLY A 19 7.24 -11.53 5.06
CA GLY A 19 8.42 -10.67 4.95
C GLY A 19 8.75 -9.75 6.13
N TYR A 20 8.23 -10.01 7.34
CA TYR A 20 8.32 -9.06 8.46
C TYR A 20 9.73 -8.87 9.06
N SER A 21 10.72 -9.70 8.69
CA SER A 21 12.06 -9.68 9.30
C SER A 21 13.22 -9.53 8.31
N PHE A 22 12.96 -9.41 7.00
CA PHE A 22 14.02 -9.35 6.00
C PHE A 22 13.71 -8.29 4.93
N PRO A 23 14.58 -7.28 4.73
CA PRO A 23 14.39 -6.31 3.66
C PRO A 23 14.30 -7.03 2.32
N ARG A 24 13.23 -6.77 1.55
CA ARG A 24 13.03 -7.50 0.29
C ARG A 24 14.18 -7.22 -0.68
N LEU A 25 14.62 -8.23 -1.43
CA LEU A 25 15.81 -8.10 -2.29
C LEU A 25 15.68 -6.93 -3.28
N PRO A 26 16.73 -6.13 -3.47
CA PRO A 26 16.74 -5.06 -4.46
C PRO A 26 16.57 -5.64 -5.88
N LEU A 27 16.16 -4.77 -6.81
CA LEU A 27 16.10 -5.15 -8.21
C LEU A 27 17.52 -5.13 -8.78
N ALA A 28 17.91 -6.19 -9.50
CA ALA A 28 19.26 -6.36 -10.01
C ALA A 28 19.31 -6.32 -11.54
N ALA A 29 20.36 -5.71 -12.09
CA ALA A 29 20.72 -5.80 -13.50
C ALA A 29 21.97 -6.66 -13.66
N TYR A 30 21.88 -7.72 -14.45
CA TYR A 30 23.02 -8.56 -14.81
C TYR A 30 23.87 -7.86 -15.89
N ILE A 31 25.15 -7.64 -15.57
CA ILE A 31 26.15 -7.03 -16.43
C ILE A 31 27.15 -8.12 -16.88
N PRO A 32 27.13 -8.52 -18.16
CA PRO A 32 28.09 -9.50 -18.65
C PRO A 32 29.50 -8.90 -18.67
N ARG A 33 30.48 -9.66 -18.15
CA ARG A 33 31.90 -9.27 -18.23
C ARG A 33 32.40 -9.38 -19.67
N SER A 34 33.11 -8.36 -20.13
CA SER A 34 33.77 -8.37 -21.44
C SER A 34 35.05 -9.21 -21.37
N GLY A 35 35.06 -10.39 -21.99
CA GLY A 35 36.24 -11.26 -22.07
C GLY A 35 35.93 -12.68 -22.54
N ASN A 36 36.85 -13.28 -23.30
CA ASN A 36 36.69 -14.57 -24.00
C ASN A 36 36.74 -15.81 -23.07
N ARG A 37 36.32 -15.69 -21.80
CA ARG A 37 36.23 -16.82 -20.87
C ARG A 37 34.77 -17.22 -20.75
N ARG A 38 34.41 -18.34 -21.38
CA ARG A 38 33.08 -18.97 -21.38
C ARG A 38 32.44 -19.18 -19.99
N ASN A 39 33.20 -19.04 -18.90
CA ASN A 39 32.78 -19.26 -17.51
C ASN A 39 33.13 -18.09 -16.55
N ALA A 40 33.22 -16.85 -17.03
CA ALA A 40 33.35 -15.71 -16.12
C ALA A 40 31.96 -15.24 -15.68
N ASP A 41 31.60 -15.51 -14.42
CA ASP A 41 30.37 -15.00 -13.82
C ASP A 41 30.29 -13.48 -14.02
N GLY A 42 29.17 -13.00 -14.56
CA GLY A 42 28.89 -11.57 -14.74
C GLY A 42 28.61 -10.88 -13.40
N ASP A 43 28.63 -9.54 -13.42
CA ASP A 43 28.35 -8.72 -12.24
C ASP A 43 26.86 -8.42 -12.11
N TYR A 44 26.40 -8.11 -10.89
CA TYR A 44 25.02 -7.74 -10.61
C TYR A 44 24.96 -6.34 -10.00
N LEU A 45 24.44 -5.38 -10.76
CA LEU A 45 24.18 -4.03 -10.26
C LEU A 45 22.83 -4.00 -9.54
N GLN A 46 22.85 -3.80 -8.22
CA GLN A 46 21.65 -3.75 -7.40
C GLN A 46 21.17 -2.32 -7.17
N ARG A 47 19.85 -2.11 -7.26
CA ARG A 47 19.19 -0.83 -7.00
C ARG A 47 17.90 -1.02 -6.18
N PRO A 48 17.53 -0.05 -5.29
CA PRO A 48 16.22 -0.03 -4.67
C PRO A 48 15.12 -0.07 -5.74
N ARG A 49 14.04 -0.84 -5.51
CA ARG A 49 13.00 -1.11 -6.53
C ARG A 49 12.46 0.14 -7.22
N PHE A 50 12.08 1.16 -6.44
CA PHE A 50 11.50 2.40 -6.98
C PHE A 50 12.47 3.24 -7.81
N LEU A 51 13.77 3.15 -7.53
CA LEU A 51 14.80 3.75 -8.37
C LEU A 51 15.08 2.86 -9.60
N ALA A 52 15.12 1.54 -9.40
CA ALA A 52 15.42 0.58 -10.43
C ALA A 52 14.42 0.61 -11.58
N ILE A 53 13.13 0.83 -11.34
CA ILE A 53 12.16 0.95 -12.46
C ILE A 53 12.41 2.17 -13.35
N ARG A 54 13.06 3.23 -12.82
CA ARG A 54 13.51 4.42 -13.58
C ARG A 54 14.78 4.12 -14.38
N GLU A 55 15.71 3.34 -13.83
CA GLU A 55 17.03 3.08 -14.42
C GLU A 55 17.05 1.84 -15.33
N PHE A 56 16.30 0.80 -14.99
CA PHE A 56 16.37 -0.55 -15.57
C PHE A 56 15.15 -0.90 -16.44
N GLY A 57 14.41 0.11 -16.90
CA GLY A 57 13.25 -0.10 -17.76
C GLY A 57 13.61 -0.63 -19.17
N PRO A 58 12.61 -1.04 -19.96
CA PRO A 58 12.83 -1.69 -21.25
C PRO A 58 13.65 -0.85 -22.24
N GLY A 59 14.82 -1.36 -22.64
CA GLY A 59 15.73 -0.69 -23.57
C GLY A 59 16.57 0.44 -22.96
N ALA A 60 16.53 0.64 -21.64
CA ALA A 60 17.36 1.61 -20.93
C ALA A 60 18.86 1.31 -21.10
N LEU A 61 19.67 2.36 -20.96
CA LEU A 61 21.13 2.28 -21.04
C LEU A 61 21.72 2.40 -19.63
N ILE A 62 22.57 1.45 -19.26
CA ILE A 62 23.30 1.39 -17.99
C ILE A 62 24.78 1.63 -18.27
N TYR A 63 25.37 2.57 -17.53
CA TYR A 63 26.78 2.87 -17.56
C TYR A 63 27.47 2.15 -16.39
N HIS A 64 28.42 1.28 -16.68
CA HIS A 64 29.12 0.49 -15.67
C HIS A 64 30.56 0.23 -16.12
N GLU A 65 31.54 0.50 -15.24
CA GLU A 65 32.98 0.35 -15.50
C GLU A 65 33.46 1.00 -16.82
N GLY A 66 32.89 2.16 -17.19
CA GLY A 66 33.24 2.87 -18.43
C GLY A 66 32.64 2.27 -19.71
N ALA A 67 31.95 1.14 -19.61
CA ALA A 67 31.20 0.53 -20.71
C ALA A 67 29.70 0.85 -20.62
N ARG A 68 29.02 0.64 -21.76
CA ARG A 68 27.59 0.91 -21.93
C ARG A 68 26.86 -0.40 -22.19
N TYR A 69 25.77 -0.60 -21.46
CA TYR A 69 24.96 -1.81 -21.51
C TYR A 69 23.51 -1.44 -21.76
N GLN A 70 22.82 -2.20 -22.60
CA GLN A 70 21.40 -2.01 -22.82
C GLN A 70 20.59 -3.11 -22.13
N VAL A 71 19.52 -2.72 -21.43
CA VAL A 71 18.53 -3.67 -20.90
C VAL A 71 17.73 -4.27 -22.06
N THR A 72 17.89 -5.58 -22.28
CA THR A 72 17.27 -6.28 -23.42
C THR A 72 16.31 -7.37 -23.02
N ARG A 73 16.38 -7.86 -21.78
CA ARG A 73 15.59 -9.00 -21.32
C ARG A 73 15.27 -8.89 -19.84
N VAL A 74 14.15 -9.48 -19.42
CA VAL A 74 13.75 -9.62 -18.01
C VAL A 74 13.69 -11.10 -17.64
N GLN A 75 13.98 -11.41 -16.37
CA GLN A 75 13.75 -12.73 -15.80
C GLN A 75 12.25 -12.98 -15.69
N LEU A 76 11.77 -14.04 -16.33
CA LEU A 76 10.41 -14.52 -16.17
C LEU A 76 10.40 -15.57 -15.05
N PRO A 77 9.54 -15.44 -14.02
CA PRO A 77 9.34 -16.51 -13.06
C PRO A 77 8.72 -17.72 -13.79
N PRO A 78 9.18 -18.94 -13.51
CA PRO A 78 8.58 -20.15 -14.08
C PRO A 78 7.16 -20.28 -13.53
N ASP A 79 6.17 -20.13 -14.39
CA ASP A 79 4.79 -20.48 -14.06
C ASP A 79 4.53 -21.94 -14.48
N ALA A 80 3.49 -22.57 -13.90
CA ALA A 80 3.14 -23.96 -14.18
C ALA A 80 2.50 -24.18 -15.58
N SER A 81 2.18 -23.11 -16.31
CA SER A 81 1.50 -23.11 -17.61
C SER A 81 2.43 -22.80 -18.81
N GLY A 82 3.67 -22.39 -18.57
CA GLY A 82 4.63 -21.97 -19.61
C GLY A 82 4.43 -20.53 -20.10
N ASP A 83 3.59 -19.74 -19.42
CA ASP A 83 3.31 -18.33 -19.76
C ASP A 83 3.70 -17.41 -18.58
N PRO A 84 4.21 -16.19 -18.82
CA PRO A 84 4.57 -15.31 -17.72
C PRO A 84 3.32 -14.87 -16.96
N ALA A 85 3.36 -15.04 -15.63
CA ALA A 85 2.31 -14.61 -14.73
C ALA A 85 2.13 -13.09 -14.80
N THR A 86 1.08 -12.64 -15.49
CA THR A 86 0.70 -11.22 -15.53
C THR A 86 -0.49 -10.97 -14.63
N ALA A 87 -0.43 -9.93 -13.82
CA ALA A 87 -1.52 -9.50 -12.97
C ALA A 87 -2.46 -8.52 -13.68
N GLU A 88 -3.63 -8.32 -13.08
CA GLU A 88 -4.54 -7.22 -13.39
C GLU A 88 -4.74 -6.37 -12.13
N ALA A 89 -4.92 -5.06 -12.31
CA ALA A 89 -5.25 -4.15 -11.21
C ALA A 89 -6.10 -2.99 -11.70
N ARG A 90 -6.81 -2.34 -10.78
CA ARG A 90 -7.41 -1.01 -11.01
C ARG A 90 -6.65 0.02 -10.19
N ARG A 91 -6.58 1.22 -10.72
CA ARG A 91 -6.07 2.41 -10.04
C ARG A 91 -7.15 3.48 -10.14
N CYS A 92 -7.42 4.19 -9.06
CA CYS A 92 -8.35 5.32 -9.11
C CYS A 92 -7.68 6.52 -9.82
N ASP A 93 -8.33 7.08 -10.81
CA ASP A 93 -7.83 8.26 -11.54
C ASP A 93 -7.92 9.57 -10.75
N GLY A 94 -8.77 9.63 -9.72
CA GLY A 94 -8.94 10.81 -8.86
C GLY A 94 -7.99 10.87 -7.66
N CYS A 95 -7.54 9.73 -7.13
CA CYS A 95 -6.67 9.72 -5.95
C CYS A 95 -5.45 8.80 -6.05
N GLY A 96 -5.38 7.90 -7.03
CA GLY A 96 -4.26 6.97 -7.20
C GLY A 96 -4.33 5.71 -6.33
N TYR A 97 -5.43 5.49 -5.60
CA TYR A 97 -5.59 4.28 -4.79
C TYR A 97 -5.61 3.01 -5.63
N HIS A 98 -4.95 1.98 -5.13
CA HIS A 98 -4.71 0.71 -5.78
C HIS A 98 -5.75 -0.33 -5.37
N TYR A 99 -6.29 -1.06 -6.36
CA TYR A 99 -7.21 -2.17 -6.14
C TYR A 99 -6.75 -3.42 -6.88
N ALA A 100 -6.75 -4.54 -6.17
CA ALA A 100 -6.82 -5.85 -6.82
C ALA A 100 -8.17 -5.98 -7.54
N VAL A 101 -8.18 -6.59 -8.72
CA VAL A 101 -9.44 -6.79 -9.46
C VAL A 101 -10.31 -7.79 -8.71
N LYS A 102 -11.42 -7.31 -8.13
CA LYS A 102 -12.46 -8.12 -7.48
C LYS A 102 -13.83 -7.70 -8.00
N VAL A 103 -14.79 -8.62 -8.01
CA VAL A 103 -16.18 -8.33 -8.41
C VAL A 103 -16.80 -7.40 -7.37
N GLY A 104 -17.53 -6.36 -7.81
CA GLY A 104 -18.32 -5.47 -6.95
C GLY A 104 -17.62 -4.19 -6.46
N ALA A 105 -16.40 -3.88 -6.93
CA ALA A 105 -15.68 -2.64 -6.58
C ALA A 105 -15.76 -1.61 -7.73
N ASP A 106 -16.86 -0.88 -7.80
CA ASP A 106 -17.12 0.11 -8.87
C ASP A 106 -16.88 1.57 -8.43
N VAL A 107 -16.70 1.81 -7.13
CA VAL A 107 -16.42 3.13 -6.54
C VAL A 107 -15.17 3.06 -5.68
N CYS A 108 -14.36 4.12 -5.72
CA CYS A 108 -13.16 4.22 -4.91
C CYS A 108 -13.51 4.46 -3.43
N THR A 109 -13.08 3.56 -2.56
CA THR A 109 -13.18 3.64 -1.09
C THR A 109 -12.37 4.80 -0.46
N MET A 110 -11.47 5.44 -1.21
CA MET A 110 -10.70 6.61 -0.73
C MET A 110 -11.36 7.94 -1.07
N CYS A 111 -11.79 8.14 -2.32
CA CYS A 111 -12.30 9.43 -2.78
C CYS A 111 -13.75 9.43 -3.25
N GLY A 112 -14.41 8.27 -3.32
CA GLY A 112 -15.79 8.14 -3.77
C GLY A 112 -15.98 8.25 -5.30
N GLU A 113 -14.91 8.41 -6.08
CA GLU A 113 -15.02 8.47 -7.54
C GLU A 113 -15.22 7.09 -8.18
N PRO A 114 -15.91 7.01 -9.34
CA PRO A 114 -16.04 5.77 -10.10
C PRO A 114 -14.68 5.18 -10.49
N LEU A 115 -14.51 3.87 -10.31
CA LEU A 115 -13.32 3.16 -10.77
C LEU A 115 -13.47 2.81 -12.26
N VAL A 116 -12.66 3.45 -13.12
CA VAL A 116 -12.72 3.27 -14.57
C VAL A 116 -11.59 2.36 -15.05
N GLY A 117 -11.96 1.37 -15.86
CA GLY A 117 -11.00 0.49 -16.54
C GLY A 117 -10.23 -0.44 -15.60
N LYS A 118 -9.45 -1.34 -16.20
CA LYS A 118 -8.45 -2.16 -15.51
C LYS A 118 -7.17 -2.15 -16.33
N ARG A 119 -6.02 -2.10 -15.65
CA ARG A 119 -4.72 -2.35 -16.26
C ARG A 119 -4.52 -3.86 -16.35
N THR A 120 -4.25 -4.36 -17.54
CA THR A 120 -3.97 -5.77 -17.81
C THR A 120 -2.53 -5.94 -18.25
N GLY A 121 -2.01 -7.17 -18.15
CA GLY A 121 -0.63 -7.45 -18.55
C GLY A 121 0.42 -6.87 -17.59
N LEU A 122 0.08 -6.65 -16.31
CA LEU A 122 1.04 -6.16 -15.33
C LEU A 122 2.09 -7.22 -15.05
N LEU A 123 3.36 -6.92 -15.34
CA LEU A 123 4.49 -7.82 -15.13
C LEU A 123 5.34 -7.33 -13.96
N HIS A 124 5.46 -8.16 -12.92
CA HIS A 124 6.34 -7.82 -11.80
C HIS A 124 7.81 -7.91 -12.24
N LEU A 125 8.55 -6.82 -12.10
CA LEU A 125 9.93 -6.72 -12.55
C LEU A 125 10.87 -7.31 -11.49
N HIS A 126 11.53 -8.43 -11.82
CA HIS A 126 12.61 -9.03 -11.04
C HIS A 126 13.97 -8.64 -11.65
N THR A 127 14.87 -9.60 -11.89
CA THR A 127 16.18 -9.33 -12.49
C THR A 127 16.06 -8.95 -13.96
N VAL A 128 16.82 -7.94 -14.39
CA VAL A 128 16.98 -7.61 -15.82
C VAL A 128 18.34 -8.05 -16.33
N TYR A 129 18.42 -8.39 -17.62
CA TYR A 129 19.65 -8.76 -18.29
C TYR A 129 20.01 -7.74 -19.33
N THR A 130 21.32 -7.50 -19.44
CA THR A 130 21.87 -6.50 -20.34
C THR A 130 22.79 -7.09 -21.40
N THR A 131 22.94 -6.36 -22.49
CA THR A 131 23.91 -6.66 -23.55
C THR A 131 24.84 -5.46 -23.77
N PRO A 132 26.16 -5.68 -23.96
CA PRO A 132 27.10 -4.60 -24.26
C PRO A 132 26.71 -3.87 -25.55
N ARG A 133 26.97 -2.56 -25.60
CA ARG A 133 26.66 -1.75 -26.78
C ARG A 133 27.76 -0.70 -27.03
N GLU A 134 28.52 -0.90 -28.10
CA GLU A 134 29.71 -0.07 -28.42
C GLU A 134 29.41 1.16 -29.28
N ARG A 135 28.32 1.13 -30.08
CA ARG A 135 27.94 2.24 -30.98
C ARG A 135 26.52 2.70 -30.67
N ILE A 136 26.39 3.91 -30.14
CA ILE A 136 25.15 4.67 -30.13
C ILE A 136 25.43 6.03 -30.75
N SER A 137 24.60 6.46 -31.69
CA SER A 137 24.64 7.84 -32.15
C SER A 137 24.12 8.75 -31.04
N SER A 138 24.57 10.01 -31.03
CA SER A 138 24.09 11.02 -30.07
C SER A 138 22.56 11.11 -30.07
N ASP A 139 21.93 11.03 -31.24
CA ASP A 139 20.46 11.04 -31.39
C ASP A 139 19.77 9.82 -30.78
N GLU A 140 20.36 8.63 -30.90
CA GLU A 140 19.82 7.41 -30.30
C GLU A 140 19.96 7.43 -28.78
N GLU A 141 21.07 7.99 -28.28
CA GLU A 141 21.30 8.19 -26.85
C GLU A 141 20.32 9.21 -26.27
N GLU A 142 20.09 10.34 -26.95
CA GLU A 142 19.15 11.37 -26.51
C GLU A 142 17.69 10.88 -26.52
N ARG A 143 17.29 10.07 -27.51
CA ARG A 143 15.95 9.44 -27.53
C ARG A 143 15.73 8.48 -26.37
N ARG A 144 16.78 7.78 -25.93
CA ARG A 144 16.72 6.81 -24.82
C ARG A 144 16.88 7.46 -23.44
N ARG A 145 17.49 8.64 -23.37
CA ARG A 145 17.55 9.48 -22.16
C ARG A 145 16.21 10.12 -21.79
N ALA A 146 15.18 9.99 -22.64
CA ALA A 146 13.87 10.61 -22.42
C ALA A 146 13.14 10.15 -21.14
N GLY A 147 13.57 9.05 -20.52
CA GLY A 147 12.95 8.50 -19.31
C GLY A 147 11.61 7.81 -19.59
N PHE A 148 10.95 7.41 -18.51
CA PHE A 148 9.71 6.63 -18.54
C PHE A 148 8.54 7.42 -17.97
N ARG A 149 7.34 7.20 -18.52
CA ARG A 149 6.08 7.59 -17.88
C ARG A 149 5.79 6.59 -16.78
N LEU A 150 6.05 7.00 -15.54
CA LEU A 150 5.81 6.18 -14.36
C LEU A 150 4.54 6.62 -13.66
N GLU A 151 3.76 5.65 -13.22
CA GLU A 151 2.50 5.85 -12.51
C GLU A 151 2.58 5.19 -11.14
N THR A 152 2.54 5.98 -10.07
CA THR A 152 2.47 5.47 -8.70
C THR A 152 1.02 5.20 -8.31
N SER A 153 0.81 4.08 -7.63
CA SER A 153 -0.43 3.72 -6.97
C SER A 153 -0.13 3.19 -5.57
N TYR A 154 -1.06 3.38 -4.64
CA TYR A 154 -0.86 2.97 -3.25
C TYR A 154 -2.11 2.30 -2.67
N ALA A 155 -1.94 1.40 -1.70
CA ALA A 155 -3.04 0.82 -0.94
C ALA A 155 -2.65 0.65 0.53
N PHE A 156 -3.57 1.02 1.43
CA PHE A 156 -3.46 0.70 2.84
C PHE A 156 -3.62 -0.81 3.04
N GLN A 157 -2.91 -1.35 4.02
CA GLN A 157 -2.98 -2.77 4.37
C GLN A 157 -3.72 -2.93 5.69
N ASP A 158 -4.90 -3.53 5.65
CA ASP A 158 -5.61 -3.84 6.88
C ASP A 158 -4.88 -4.92 7.68
N HIS A 159 -4.79 -4.72 8.99
CA HIS A 159 -4.15 -5.65 9.90
C HIS A 159 -5.23 -6.39 10.69
N GLY A 160 -5.89 -7.35 10.02
CA GLY A 160 -7.04 -8.07 10.57
C GLY A 160 -8.20 -7.11 10.87
N THR A 161 -8.53 -6.91 12.14
CA THR A 161 -9.61 -5.97 12.54
C THR A 161 -9.17 -4.51 12.60
N ARG A 162 -7.86 -4.23 12.60
CA ARG A 162 -7.37 -2.85 12.64
C ARG A 162 -7.35 -2.31 11.21
N LYS A 163 -8.09 -1.23 10.98
CA LYS A 163 -7.97 -0.45 9.74
C LYS A 163 -6.50 -0.10 9.52
N GLY A 164 -5.99 -0.42 8.34
CA GLY A 164 -4.64 -0.09 7.87
C GLY A 164 -4.40 1.40 7.67
N ARG A 165 -5.42 2.21 7.91
CA ARG A 165 -5.46 3.65 7.71
C ARG A 165 -5.81 4.34 9.02
N LEU A 166 -4.98 5.28 9.44
CA LEU A 166 -5.22 6.18 10.56
C LEU A 166 -5.45 7.59 10.02
N THR A 167 -6.67 8.10 10.18
CA THR A 167 -7.04 9.44 9.72
C THR A 167 -6.79 10.49 10.80
N SER A 168 -6.42 11.70 10.42
CA SER A 168 -6.41 12.88 11.29
C SER A 168 -6.76 14.12 10.51
N HIS A 169 -7.36 15.08 11.20
CA HIS A 169 -7.82 16.34 10.65
C HIS A 169 -6.91 17.45 11.17
N VAL A 170 -6.47 18.32 10.28
CA VAL A 170 -5.63 19.47 10.63
C VAL A 170 -6.43 20.74 10.43
N SER A 171 -6.63 21.47 11.53
CA SER A 171 -7.33 22.75 11.57
C SER A 171 -6.38 23.89 11.91
N ASP A 172 -6.59 25.06 11.33
CA ASP A 172 -5.82 26.27 11.63
C ASP A 172 -6.15 26.81 13.04
N ALA A 173 -5.46 27.89 13.44
CA ALA A 173 -5.63 28.49 14.76
C ALA A 173 -7.06 28.97 15.05
N ASP A 174 -7.82 29.29 14.00
CA ASP A 174 -9.22 29.74 14.07
C ASP A 174 -10.21 28.56 14.03
N GLY A 175 -9.71 27.32 13.89
CA GLY A 175 -10.51 26.10 13.81
C GLY A 175 -11.04 25.77 12.41
N GLY A 176 -10.60 26.50 11.38
CA GLY A 176 -10.93 26.21 9.98
C GLY A 176 -10.20 24.96 9.49
N PRO A 177 -10.83 24.07 8.71
CA PRO A 177 -10.14 22.92 8.13
C PRO A 177 -9.05 23.38 7.15
N VAL A 178 -7.91 22.71 7.19
CA VAL A 178 -6.77 22.98 6.29
C VAL A 178 -6.50 21.76 5.42
N LEU A 179 -6.38 20.59 6.03
CA LEU A 179 -6.11 19.32 5.36
C LEU A 179 -6.43 18.11 6.24
N ASP A 180 -6.53 16.96 5.59
CA ASP A 180 -6.62 15.64 6.22
C ASP A 180 -5.33 14.85 6.00
N LEU A 181 -5.05 13.96 6.95
CA LEU A 181 -3.89 13.09 7.00
C LEU A 181 -4.34 11.64 7.09
N ASP A 182 -4.06 10.83 6.07
CA ASP A 182 -4.25 9.39 6.10
C ASP A 182 -2.88 8.69 6.20
N TYR A 183 -2.55 8.18 7.39
CA TYR A 183 -1.34 7.40 7.62
C TYR A 183 -1.60 5.90 7.44
N GLY A 184 -0.64 5.21 6.84
CA GLY A 184 -0.62 3.76 6.75
C GLY A 184 0.74 3.17 7.05
N ASP A 185 0.80 2.20 7.97
CA ASP A 185 1.98 1.37 8.14
C ASP A 185 2.00 0.23 7.13
N SER A 186 3.21 -0.10 6.62
CA SER A 186 3.40 -1.18 5.65
C SER A 186 2.46 -1.13 4.43
N ALA A 187 2.05 0.07 4.01
CA ALA A 187 1.19 0.27 2.86
C ALA A 187 1.89 -0.19 1.58
N THR A 188 1.12 -0.77 0.67
CA THR A 188 1.61 -1.16 -0.64
C THR A 188 1.80 0.08 -1.50
N ILE A 189 2.99 0.26 -2.07
CA ILE A 189 3.27 1.23 -3.12
C ILE A 189 3.72 0.48 -4.35
N ARG A 190 3.05 0.74 -5.47
CA ARG A 190 3.36 0.16 -6.77
C ARG A 190 3.64 1.27 -7.77
N ILE A 191 4.81 1.18 -8.42
CA ILE A 191 5.17 2.05 -9.54
C ILE A 191 5.09 1.23 -10.82
N THR A 192 4.28 1.69 -11.77
CA THR A 192 4.08 1.03 -13.07
C THR A 192 4.70 1.87 -14.18
N ASN A 193 5.46 1.22 -15.07
CA ASN A 193 6.03 1.85 -16.25
C ASN A 193 5.04 1.73 -17.42
N LEU A 194 4.40 2.85 -17.78
CA LEU A 194 3.38 2.91 -18.82
C LEU A 194 3.98 3.00 -20.23
N GLY A 195 5.21 3.45 -20.37
CA GLY A 195 5.82 3.77 -21.65
C GLY A 195 6.94 4.78 -21.52
N ARG A 196 7.42 5.32 -22.63
CA ARG A 196 8.44 6.37 -22.66
C ARG A 196 7.76 7.74 -22.64
N VAL A 197 8.47 8.74 -22.12
CA VAL A 197 7.96 10.12 -22.07
C VAL A 197 7.73 10.72 -23.46
N ARG A 198 8.50 10.28 -24.46
CA ARG A 198 8.43 10.76 -25.85
C ARG A 198 7.56 9.88 -26.77
N ASP A 199 6.80 8.94 -26.22
CA ASP A 199 5.83 8.17 -27.02
C ASP A 199 4.76 9.11 -27.61
N LYS A 200 4.18 8.72 -28.75
CA LYS A 200 3.22 9.59 -29.43
C LYS A 200 1.93 9.70 -28.61
N PRO A 201 1.25 10.86 -28.59
CA PRO A 201 -0.08 10.95 -27.98
C PRO A 201 -1.03 9.90 -28.57
N GLY A 202 -1.70 9.14 -27.71
CA GLY A 202 -2.61 8.06 -28.11
C GLY A 202 -1.94 6.73 -28.43
N GLU A 203 -0.60 6.64 -28.35
CA GLU A 203 0.11 5.37 -28.38
C GLU A 203 -0.29 4.54 -27.16
N THR A 204 -0.51 3.24 -27.36
CA THR A 204 -1.05 2.41 -26.30
C THR A 204 0.03 2.04 -25.29
N ASP A 205 -0.28 2.16 -24.00
CA ASP A 205 0.66 1.86 -22.91
C ASP A 205 1.21 0.42 -22.98
N GLY A 206 2.47 0.27 -22.56
CA GLY A 206 3.16 -1.00 -22.37
C GLY A 206 4.22 -1.32 -23.43
N TYR A 207 4.85 -2.48 -23.24
CA TYR A 207 5.99 -2.94 -24.03
C TYR A 207 5.73 -4.35 -24.55
N TRP A 208 6.21 -4.64 -25.76
CA TRP A 208 6.16 -5.98 -26.32
C TRP A 208 7.22 -6.87 -25.67
N LEU A 209 6.80 -8.01 -25.13
CA LEU A 209 7.64 -9.00 -24.49
C LEU A 209 7.51 -10.34 -25.20
N ASP A 210 8.63 -10.98 -25.52
CA ASP A 210 8.71 -12.38 -25.90
C ASP A 210 8.50 -13.27 -24.66
N LEU A 211 7.47 -14.13 -24.70
CA LEU A 211 7.10 -14.98 -23.57
C LEU A 211 8.05 -16.17 -23.39
N SER A 212 8.83 -16.50 -24.42
CA SER A 212 9.71 -17.67 -24.43
C SER A 212 10.96 -17.44 -23.57
N ASP A 213 11.49 -16.22 -23.60
CA ASP A 213 12.76 -15.89 -22.96
C ASP A 213 12.83 -14.53 -22.26
N GLY A 214 11.73 -13.77 -22.30
CA GLY A 214 11.61 -12.47 -21.65
C GLY A 214 12.30 -11.33 -22.38
N ARG A 215 12.63 -11.47 -23.68
CA ARG A 215 13.22 -10.39 -24.47
C ARG A 215 12.22 -9.26 -24.74
N TRP A 216 12.68 -8.02 -24.58
CA TRP A 216 11.93 -6.84 -25.01
C TRP A 216 12.00 -6.71 -26.54
N LEU A 217 10.84 -6.70 -27.19
CA LEU A 217 10.73 -6.61 -28.64
C LEU A 217 10.65 -5.14 -29.09
N ASN A 218 11.29 -4.83 -30.22
CA ASN A 218 11.05 -3.58 -30.95
C ASN A 218 9.87 -3.74 -31.91
N ASP A 219 9.38 -2.65 -32.50
CA ASP A 219 8.19 -2.66 -33.36
C ASP A 219 8.30 -3.65 -34.54
N ARG A 220 9.51 -3.80 -35.11
CA ARG A 220 9.76 -4.74 -36.22
C ARG A 220 9.66 -6.19 -35.76
N ALA A 221 10.40 -6.55 -34.71
CA ALA A 221 10.37 -7.90 -34.14
C ALA A 221 8.98 -8.24 -33.57
N ALA A 222 8.26 -7.24 -33.05
CA ALA A 222 6.88 -7.41 -32.63
C ALA A 222 5.98 -7.69 -33.85
N ALA A 223 6.14 -7.03 -35.00
CA ALA A 223 5.33 -7.30 -36.19
C ALA A 223 5.47 -8.74 -36.70
N ASP A 224 6.66 -9.34 -36.58
CA ASP A 224 6.95 -10.70 -37.03
C ASP A 224 6.51 -11.79 -36.03
N ALA A 225 6.20 -11.43 -34.79
CA ALA A 225 5.81 -12.34 -33.71
C ALA A 225 4.29 -12.49 -33.54
N ILE A 226 3.85 -13.64 -33.01
CA ILE A 226 2.43 -13.97 -32.86
C ILE A 226 1.93 -13.53 -31.49
N GLU A 227 0.82 -12.80 -31.49
CA GLU A 227 0.15 -12.34 -30.26
C GLU A 227 -0.76 -13.45 -29.69
N GLY A 228 -0.58 -13.79 -28.40
CA GLY A 228 -1.48 -14.68 -27.69
C GLY A 228 -0.79 -15.79 -26.88
N THR A 229 -1.60 -16.48 -26.07
CA THR A 229 -1.25 -17.64 -25.26
C THR A 229 -1.82 -18.91 -25.93
N GLY A 230 -1.00 -19.93 -26.20
CA GLY A 230 -1.41 -21.12 -26.94
C GLY A 230 -0.25 -21.98 -27.46
N MET A 231 -0.56 -23.05 -28.23
CA MET A 231 0.43 -23.97 -28.80
C MET A 231 1.39 -23.27 -29.76
N PRO A 232 2.67 -23.70 -29.85
CA PRO A 232 3.64 -23.14 -30.78
C PRO A 232 3.12 -23.19 -32.22
N VAL A 233 3.12 -22.06 -32.90
CA VAL A 233 2.78 -22.00 -34.33
C VAL A 233 4.09 -22.12 -35.09
N VAL A 234 4.21 -23.20 -35.86
CA VAL A 234 5.35 -23.45 -36.73
C VAL A 234 5.07 -22.76 -38.07
N ASP A 235 6.03 -22.00 -38.59
CA ASP A 235 5.94 -21.42 -39.92
C ASP A 235 6.11 -22.47 -41.05
N GLU A 236 5.95 -22.04 -42.31
CA GLU A 236 6.08 -22.92 -43.48
C GLU A 236 7.50 -23.50 -43.64
N ASP A 237 8.50 -22.90 -42.97
CA ASP A 237 9.92 -23.28 -42.98
C ASP A 237 10.31 -24.16 -41.79
N GLY A 238 9.37 -24.50 -40.89
CA GLY A 238 9.61 -25.36 -39.73
C GLY A 238 10.13 -24.65 -38.48
N ASN A 239 10.15 -23.31 -38.44
CA ASN A 239 10.56 -22.53 -37.27
C ASN A 239 9.37 -22.24 -36.35
N GLU A 240 9.56 -22.42 -35.04
CA GLU A 240 8.58 -21.98 -34.05
C GLU A 240 8.55 -20.45 -34.00
N LYS A 241 7.37 -19.87 -34.24
CA LYS A 241 7.18 -18.42 -34.11
C LYS A 241 7.14 -18.02 -32.63
N HIS A 242 7.99 -17.06 -32.30
CA HIS A 242 8.03 -16.43 -30.99
C HIS A 242 6.66 -15.85 -30.60
N ARG A 243 6.22 -16.15 -29.37
CA ARG A 243 4.98 -15.63 -28.81
C ARG A 243 5.24 -14.30 -28.12
N LYS A 244 4.39 -13.30 -28.38
CA LYS A 244 4.48 -11.98 -27.76
C LYS A 244 3.24 -11.63 -26.94
N LYS A 245 3.44 -10.80 -25.92
CA LYS A 245 2.37 -10.12 -25.17
C LYS A 245 2.78 -8.69 -24.88
N ARG A 246 1.81 -7.76 -24.91
CA ARG A 246 2.06 -6.41 -24.40
C ARG A 246 1.91 -6.40 -22.88
N VAL A 247 2.93 -5.91 -22.19
CA VAL A 247 3.00 -5.92 -20.73
C VAL A 247 3.33 -4.53 -20.18
N LEU A 248 2.92 -4.31 -18.92
CA LEU A 248 3.21 -3.12 -18.13
C LEU A 248 4.13 -3.52 -16.99
N PRO A 249 5.45 -3.27 -17.09
CA PRO A 249 6.38 -3.57 -16.02
C PRO A 249 6.03 -2.77 -14.77
N TYR A 250 5.99 -3.41 -13.61
CA TYR A 250 5.82 -2.73 -12.35
C TYR A 250 6.78 -3.25 -11.30
N VAL A 251 7.05 -2.41 -10.32
CA VAL A 251 7.70 -2.78 -9.07
C VAL A 251 6.76 -2.45 -7.93
N GLU A 252 6.80 -3.27 -6.89
CA GLU A 252 6.02 -3.04 -5.68
C GLU A 252 6.90 -3.15 -4.46
N ASP A 253 6.63 -2.30 -3.47
CA ASP A 253 7.21 -2.44 -2.15
C ASP A 253 6.22 -2.04 -1.05
N ARG A 254 6.56 -2.33 0.20
CA ARG A 254 5.79 -1.90 1.37
C ARG A 254 6.53 -0.81 2.12
N ARG A 255 5.88 0.30 2.38
CA ARG A 255 6.44 1.46 3.07
C ARG A 255 5.41 2.10 3.98
N ASN A 256 5.88 2.84 4.97
CA ASN A 256 5.01 3.76 5.69
C ASN A 256 4.71 4.96 4.80
N ILE A 257 3.43 5.30 4.69
CA ILE A 257 2.98 6.41 3.87
C ILE A 257 2.11 7.38 4.67
N LEU A 258 2.09 8.62 4.21
CA LEU A 258 1.16 9.65 4.64
C LEU A 258 0.56 10.29 3.40
N VAL A 259 -0.76 10.14 3.23
CA VAL A 259 -1.49 10.85 2.20
C VAL A 259 -2.03 12.13 2.81
N VAL A 260 -1.58 13.27 2.28
CA VAL A 260 -2.06 14.59 2.67
C VAL A 260 -3.12 15.02 1.67
N THR A 261 -4.33 15.30 2.16
CA THR A 261 -5.45 15.79 1.35
C THR A 261 -5.79 17.20 1.78
N LEU A 262 -5.43 18.21 0.97
CA LEU A 262 -5.78 19.61 1.23
C LEU A 262 -7.31 19.79 1.29
N ASP A 263 -7.81 20.74 2.06
CA ASP A 263 -9.25 21.08 2.06
C ASP A 263 -9.67 21.69 0.71
N GLU A 264 -8.81 22.55 0.16
CA GLU A 264 -8.98 23.17 -1.15
C GLU A 264 -7.93 22.68 -2.15
N ALA A 265 -8.37 22.28 -3.34
CA ALA A 265 -7.46 21.89 -4.42
C ALA A 265 -6.66 23.10 -4.92
N GLN A 266 -5.35 22.91 -5.13
CA GLN A 266 -4.42 23.98 -5.48
C GLN A 266 -3.93 23.84 -6.93
N PRO A 267 -3.67 24.94 -7.64
CA PRO A 267 -2.99 24.88 -8.93
C PRO A 267 -1.65 24.14 -8.82
N GLU A 268 -1.27 23.38 -9.84
CA GLU A 268 -0.05 22.54 -9.83
C GLU A 268 1.22 23.29 -9.35
N PRO A 269 1.53 24.53 -9.76
CA PRO A 269 2.71 25.23 -9.25
C PRO A 269 2.65 25.50 -7.74
N VAL A 270 1.47 25.76 -7.19
CA VAL A 270 1.25 25.99 -5.75
C VAL A 270 1.40 24.67 -5.00
N ALA A 271 0.76 23.60 -5.51
CA ALA A 271 0.84 22.26 -4.93
C ALA A 271 2.27 21.72 -4.90
N LEU A 272 3.03 21.85 -6.00
CA LEU A 272 4.45 21.47 -6.06
C LEU A 272 5.32 22.28 -5.10
N SER A 273 5.11 23.61 -5.04
CA SER A 273 5.88 24.47 -4.14
C SER A 273 5.63 24.11 -2.68
N PHE A 274 4.36 23.84 -2.32
CA PHE A 274 3.99 23.40 -0.99
C PHE A 274 4.53 22.00 -0.67
N LEU A 275 4.41 21.04 -1.60
CA LEU A 275 4.92 19.68 -1.47
C LEU A 275 6.41 19.68 -1.10
N TYR A 276 7.24 20.35 -1.89
CA TYR A 276 8.70 20.38 -1.68
C TYR A 276 9.09 21.21 -0.46
N ALA A 277 8.38 22.31 -0.14
CA ALA A 277 8.64 23.05 1.09
C ALA A 277 8.33 22.19 2.32
N LEU A 278 7.21 21.47 2.30
CA LEU A 278 6.78 20.62 3.40
C LEU A 278 7.69 19.39 3.54
N GLU A 279 8.09 18.74 2.45
CA GLU A 279 9.10 17.67 2.45
C GLU A 279 10.37 18.13 3.17
N ARG A 280 10.93 19.28 2.77
CA ARG A 280 12.11 19.88 3.41
C ARG A 280 11.89 20.22 4.88
N GLY A 281 10.70 20.73 5.21
CA GLY A 281 10.32 21.08 6.58
C GLY A 281 10.22 19.85 7.48
N ILE A 282 9.64 18.75 6.97
CA ILE A 282 9.57 17.47 7.68
C ILE A 282 10.98 16.92 7.89
N GLU A 283 11.80 16.88 6.84
CA GLU A 283 13.15 16.36 6.92
C GLU A 283 13.97 17.09 7.98
N ALA A 284 13.99 18.41 7.95
CA ALA A 284 14.77 19.19 8.92
C ALA A 284 14.15 19.18 10.33
N ALA A 285 12.82 19.21 10.48
CA ALA A 285 12.18 19.22 11.80
C ALA A 285 12.33 17.90 12.56
N PHE A 286 12.56 16.80 11.84
CA PHE A 286 12.67 15.45 12.39
C PHE A 286 14.03 14.79 12.10
N GLU A 287 15.01 15.57 11.66
CA GLU A 287 16.41 15.14 11.45
C GLU A 287 16.55 13.94 10.49
N LEU A 288 15.75 13.94 9.42
CA LEU A 288 15.85 12.95 8.36
C LEU A 288 16.90 13.37 7.32
N GLU A 289 17.57 12.38 6.73
CA GLU A 289 18.37 12.60 5.53
C GLU A 289 17.47 12.78 4.29
N ASP A 290 17.94 13.51 3.27
CA ASP A 290 17.23 13.78 2.01
C ASP A 290 16.76 12.51 1.25
N SER A 291 17.29 11.33 1.60
CA SER A 291 16.93 10.06 0.98
C SER A 291 15.93 9.24 1.80
N GLU A 292 15.59 9.67 3.02
CA GLU A 292 14.71 8.95 3.94
C GLU A 292 13.23 9.29 3.77
N LEU A 293 12.93 10.42 3.13
CA LEU A 293 11.57 10.84 2.80
C LEU A 293 11.48 11.12 1.29
N THR A 294 10.36 10.76 0.69
CA THR A 294 10.05 11.14 -0.68
C THR A 294 8.62 11.63 -0.79
N ALA A 295 8.41 12.68 -1.56
CA ALA A 295 7.11 13.29 -1.77
C ALA A 295 6.74 13.37 -3.27
N GLU A 296 5.48 13.07 -3.59
CA GLU A 296 4.95 13.26 -4.94
C GLU A 296 3.49 13.73 -4.91
N LEU A 297 3.08 14.43 -5.98
CA LEU A 297 1.67 14.75 -6.18
C LEU A 297 0.90 13.50 -6.60
N LEU A 298 -0.26 13.31 -5.98
CA LEU A 298 -1.23 12.31 -6.41
C LEU A 298 -2.17 12.92 -7.47
N PRO A 299 -2.98 12.11 -8.16
CA PRO A 299 -3.93 12.58 -9.16
C PRO A 299 -4.86 13.70 -8.67
N PRO A 300 -5.48 14.46 -9.59
CA PRO A 300 -5.72 14.12 -11.01
C PRO A 300 -4.49 14.31 -11.92
N ALA A 301 -4.53 13.72 -13.13
CA ALA A 301 -3.49 13.91 -14.15
C ALA A 301 -3.50 15.32 -14.78
N SER A 302 -4.59 16.05 -14.64
CA SER A 302 -4.74 17.43 -15.12
C SER A 302 -5.65 18.22 -14.19
N GLY A 303 -5.34 19.50 -14.00
CA GLY A 303 -6.13 20.40 -13.17
C GLY A 303 -5.51 20.64 -11.79
N PRO A 304 -6.28 21.20 -10.84
CA PRO A 304 -5.77 21.48 -9.51
C PRO A 304 -5.55 20.18 -8.71
N HIS A 305 -4.47 20.13 -7.96
CA HIS A 305 -4.11 19.00 -7.10
C HIS A 305 -4.57 19.22 -5.68
N ARG A 306 -5.18 18.18 -5.10
CA ARG A 306 -5.61 18.16 -3.70
C ARG A 306 -4.78 17.21 -2.84
N ARG A 307 -4.15 16.20 -3.44
CA ARG A 307 -3.55 15.06 -2.73
C ARG A 307 -2.05 14.95 -2.98
N MET A 308 -1.33 14.57 -1.94
CA MET A 308 0.11 14.39 -1.94
C MET A 308 0.45 13.11 -1.21
N LEU A 309 1.43 12.36 -1.70
CA LEU A 309 1.93 11.15 -1.07
C LEU A 309 3.32 11.40 -0.52
N PHE A 310 3.49 11.20 0.79
CA PHE A 310 4.78 11.13 1.45
C PHE A 310 5.09 9.67 1.77
N THR A 311 6.31 9.24 1.49
CA THR A 311 6.75 7.85 1.66
C THR A 311 8.10 7.82 2.38
N GLU A 312 8.16 7.09 3.50
CA GLU A 312 9.43 6.80 4.18
C GLU A 312 10.22 5.77 3.36
N ALA A 313 11.52 5.98 3.17
CA ALA A 313 12.34 5.11 2.32
C ALA A 313 12.63 3.73 2.95
N ALA A 314 12.67 3.64 4.28
CA ALA A 314 12.91 2.41 5.02
C ALA A 314 11.64 1.54 5.13
N GLU A 315 11.77 0.22 4.95
CA GLU A 315 10.65 -0.73 5.09
C GLU A 315 10.00 -0.73 6.48
N GLY A 316 10.79 -0.55 7.55
CA GLY A 316 10.29 -0.37 8.92
C GLY A 316 9.89 1.06 9.27
N GLY A 317 10.23 2.01 8.38
CA GLY A 317 10.01 3.44 8.56
C GLY A 317 10.90 4.13 9.60
N ALA A 318 11.00 5.44 9.47
CA ALA A 318 11.62 6.31 10.49
C ALA A 318 10.62 6.65 11.61
N GLY A 319 9.32 6.38 11.40
CA GLY A 319 8.26 6.67 12.37
C GLY A 319 7.86 8.15 12.40
N VAL A 320 8.43 8.97 11.51
CA VAL A 320 8.15 10.41 11.43
C VAL A 320 6.75 10.66 10.89
N LEU A 321 6.34 9.94 9.84
CA LEU A 321 4.99 10.09 9.27
C LEU A 321 3.91 9.71 10.27
N ARG A 322 4.15 8.66 11.07
CA ARG A 322 3.25 8.27 12.17
C ARG A 322 3.17 9.35 13.23
N ARG A 323 4.31 9.97 13.57
CA ARG A 323 4.36 11.05 14.55
C ARG A 323 3.63 12.30 14.06
N ILE A 324 3.80 12.65 12.78
CA ILE A 324 3.09 13.77 12.13
C ILE A 324 1.57 13.58 12.19
N GLN A 325 1.09 12.36 11.94
CA GLN A 325 -0.32 12.02 12.05
C GLN A 325 -0.82 11.98 13.51
N HIS A 326 0.03 11.58 14.45
CA HIS A 326 -0.38 11.31 15.83
C HIS A 326 -0.30 12.52 16.77
N ASP A 327 0.78 13.28 16.67
CA ASP A 327 1.11 14.34 17.62
C ASP A 327 0.47 15.66 17.20
N LYS A 328 -0.23 16.30 18.15
CA LYS A 328 -1.04 17.51 17.91
C LYS A 328 -0.28 18.65 17.23
N ASP A 329 0.99 18.83 17.58
CA ASP A 329 1.81 19.96 17.13
C ASP A 329 2.91 19.56 16.12
N ALA A 330 3.02 18.27 15.76
CA ALA A 330 4.10 17.79 14.90
C ALA A 330 4.01 18.32 13.47
N PHE A 331 2.80 18.38 12.92
CA PHE A 331 2.59 18.95 11.58
C PHE A 331 2.88 20.46 11.56
N ALA A 332 2.44 21.19 12.59
CA ALA A 332 2.74 22.61 12.74
C ALA A 332 4.24 22.90 12.91
N LYS A 333 4.96 22.03 13.63
CA LYS A 333 6.43 22.09 13.73
C LYS A 333 7.07 21.99 12.34
N ALA A 334 6.69 21.00 11.53
CA ALA A 334 7.21 20.85 10.17
C ALA A 334 6.91 22.07 9.29
N ALA A 335 5.71 22.64 9.40
CA ALA A 335 5.33 23.83 8.64
C ALA A 335 6.13 25.09 9.05
N ARG A 336 6.38 25.30 10.35
CA ARG A 336 7.25 26.39 10.84
C ARG A 336 8.68 26.23 10.32
N THR A 337 9.23 25.03 10.40
CA THR A 337 10.57 24.74 9.86
C THR A 337 10.62 24.91 8.33
N ALA A 338 9.55 24.57 7.61
CA ALA A 338 9.46 24.85 6.16
C ALA A 338 9.44 26.36 5.85
N LEU A 339 8.78 27.19 6.67
CA LEU A 339 8.80 28.65 6.52
C LEU A 339 10.22 29.20 6.70
N GLU A 340 10.92 28.77 7.76
CA GLU A 340 12.30 29.17 8.05
C GLU A 340 13.24 28.80 6.89
N ILE A 341 13.14 27.57 6.38
CA ILE A 341 13.89 27.10 5.21
C ILE A 341 13.58 27.96 3.97
N CYS A 342 12.33 28.39 3.80
CA CYS A 342 11.91 29.29 2.74
C CYS A 342 12.30 30.77 2.97
N HIS A 343 13.06 31.06 4.02
CA HIS A 343 13.47 32.39 4.48
C HIS A 343 12.28 33.29 4.81
N PHE A 344 11.27 32.71 5.47
CA PHE A 344 10.23 33.45 6.15
C PHE A 344 10.41 33.29 7.66
N ASP A 345 10.08 34.35 8.40
CA ASP A 345 9.94 34.26 9.84
C ASP A 345 8.75 33.35 10.20
N ALA A 346 8.96 32.36 11.08
CA ALA A 346 7.96 31.34 11.37
C ALA A 346 6.73 31.86 12.14
N GLU A 347 6.86 32.99 12.84
CA GLU A 347 5.79 33.56 13.66
C GLU A 347 5.03 34.66 12.91
N SER A 348 5.75 35.65 12.38
CA SER A 348 5.17 36.79 11.67
C SER A 348 4.90 36.51 10.18
N GLY A 349 5.56 35.51 9.61
CA GLY A 349 5.55 35.25 8.18
C GLY A 349 6.34 36.27 7.36
N GLU A 350 7.06 37.21 7.98
CA GLU A 350 7.84 38.22 7.27
C GLU A 350 8.90 37.59 6.37
N ASP A 351 9.10 38.19 5.19
CA ASP A 351 10.06 37.69 4.21
C ASP A 351 11.46 38.23 4.51
N GLN A 352 12.38 37.33 4.85
CA GLN A 352 13.78 37.64 5.17
C GLN A 352 14.67 37.74 3.91
N GLY A 353 14.11 37.48 2.73
CA GLY A 353 14.73 37.78 1.45
C GLY A 353 15.76 36.76 0.94
N GLY A 354 16.29 35.88 1.78
CA GLY A 354 17.27 34.86 1.37
C GLY A 354 18.08 34.27 2.53
N PRO A 355 19.04 33.38 2.24
CA PRO A 355 19.88 32.75 3.27
C PRO A 355 20.87 33.72 3.92
N THR A 356 21.30 34.78 3.22
CA THR A 356 22.17 35.84 3.74
C THR A 356 21.81 37.19 3.13
N ASP A 357 22.26 38.29 3.74
CA ASP A 357 22.03 39.66 3.23
C ASP A 357 22.53 39.89 1.79
N HIS A 358 23.51 39.10 1.35
CA HIS A 358 24.12 39.19 0.03
C HIS A 358 23.50 38.25 -1.00
N GLU A 359 22.76 37.22 -0.56
CA GLU A 359 22.14 36.22 -1.42
C GLU A 359 20.62 36.37 -1.39
N LYS A 360 20.06 37.03 -2.41
CA LYS A 360 18.61 37.22 -2.52
C LYS A 360 17.94 36.00 -3.15
N CYS A 361 16.97 35.43 -2.45
CA CYS A 361 16.11 34.35 -2.90
C CYS A 361 14.79 34.92 -3.46
N ALA A 362 14.70 35.13 -4.78
CA ALA A 362 13.52 35.73 -5.38
C ALA A 362 12.33 34.76 -5.56
N ARG A 363 12.61 33.48 -5.86
CA ARG A 363 11.58 32.46 -6.13
C ARG A 363 11.87 31.16 -5.39
N GLY A 364 13.12 30.74 -5.42
CA GLY A 364 13.64 29.57 -4.74
C GLY A 364 15.14 29.50 -5.00
N CYS A 365 15.88 28.89 -4.07
CA CYS A 365 17.30 28.63 -4.15
C CYS A 365 17.58 27.21 -3.63
N TYR A 366 18.82 26.75 -3.76
CA TYR A 366 19.24 25.45 -3.26
C TYR A 366 19.29 25.34 -1.73
N ALA A 367 19.25 26.47 -1.02
CA ALA A 367 19.11 26.51 0.42
C ALA A 367 17.65 26.42 0.90
N CYS A 368 16.66 26.48 -0.01
CA CYS A 368 15.24 26.43 0.36
C CYS A 368 14.42 25.34 -0.34
N LEU A 369 14.16 25.48 -1.65
CA LEU A 369 13.19 24.66 -2.40
C LEU A 369 13.84 23.83 -3.51
N LEU A 370 14.97 24.28 -4.05
CA LEU A 370 15.57 23.66 -5.23
C LEU A 370 16.48 22.53 -4.82
N THR A 371 16.24 21.34 -5.37
CA THR A 371 17.11 20.18 -5.21
C THR A 371 17.47 19.62 -6.58
N TYR A 372 18.46 18.73 -6.66
CA TYR A 372 18.73 18.03 -7.90
C TYR A 372 17.59 17.08 -8.29
N ALA A 373 16.90 16.50 -7.30
CA ALA A 373 15.80 15.58 -7.52
C ALA A 373 14.58 16.25 -8.18
N ASN A 374 14.30 17.52 -7.86
CA ASN A 374 13.15 18.26 -8.39
C ASN A 374 13.49 19.20 -9.57
N GLN A 375 14.62 18.98 -10.25
CA GLN A 375 15.10 19.85 -11.34
C GLN A 375 14.07 20.07 -12.46
N THR A 376 13.28 19.06 -12.79
CA THR A 376 12.20 19.14 -13.79
C THR A 376 11.11 20.14 -13.40
N HIS A 377 10.94 20.41 -12.10
CA HIS A 377 9.91 21.28 -11.56
C HIS A 377 10.41 22.69 -11.22
N HIS A 378 11.72 22.98 -11.29
CA HIS A 378 12.31 24.28 -10.87
C HIS A 378 11.58 25.50 -11.44
N ARG A 379 11.12 25.42 -12.69
CA ARG A 379 10.38 26.52 -13.36
C ARG A 379 8.99 26.77 -12.78
N GLN A 380 8.44 25.84 -12.00
CA GLN A 380 7.13 25.92 -11.35
C GLN A 380 7.24 26.31 -9.86
N LEU A 381 8.37 26.00 -9.20
CA LEU A 381 8.54 26.21 -7.76
C LEU A 381 8.63 27.69 -7.36
N SER A 382 7.95 28.07 -6.28
CA SER A 382 7.97 29.41 -5.72
C SER A 382 7.73 29.36 -4.20
N ARG A 383 8.68 29.83 -3.41
CA ARG A 383 8.56 29.95 -1.95
C ARG A 383 7.37 30.81 -1.53
N HIS A 384 7.07 31.83 -2.32
CA HIS A 384 5.93 32.72 -2.10
C HIS A 384 4.59 32.03 -2.37
N ALA A 385 4.56 31.03 -3.27
CA ALA A 385 3.36 30.25 -3.54
C ALA A 385 3.08 29.25 -2.41
N ALA A 386 4.12 28.70 -1.77
CA ALA A 386 3.97 27.80 -0.63
C ALA A 386 3.56 28.53 0.66
N ARG A 387 4.02 29.78 0.84
CA ARG A 387 3.88 30.56 2.08
C ARG A 387 2.45 30.58 2.66
N PRO A 388 1.37 30.88 1.92
CA PRO A 388 0.04 31.00 2.52
C PRO A 388 -0.43 29.72 3.22
N LEU A 389 -0.19 28.55 2.61
CA LEU A 389 -0.54 27.26 3.21
C LEU A 389 0.35 26.95 4.41
N LEU A 390 1.66 27.16 4.29
CA LEU A 390 2.60 26.95 5.40
C LEU A 390 2.30 27.84 6.60
N ALA A 391 1.94 29.10 6.38
CA ALA A 391 1.57 30.04 7.44
C ALA A 391 0.28 29.62 8.15
N ARG A 392 -0.74 29.16 7.41
CA ARG A 392 -1.95 28.56 8.03
C ARG A 392 -1.60 27.34 8.89
N LEU A 393 -0.66 26.51 8.42
CA LEU A 393 -0.25 25.28 9.11
C LEU A 393 0.70 25.52 10.29
N ALA A 394 1.44 26.62 10.31
CA ALA A 394 2.39 26.95 11.38
C ALA A 394 1.73 27.09 12.77
N GLY A 395 0.45 27.47 12.80
CA GLY A 395 -0.38 27.53 14.01
C GLY A 395 -1.45 26.43 14.11
N ALA A 396 -1.43 25.45 13.21
CA ALA A 396 -2.47 24.44 13.13
C ALA A 396 -2.36 23.37 14.23
N LYS A 397 -3.44 22.62 14.43
CA LYS A 397 -3.51 21.46 15.33
C LYS A 397 -3.97 20.23 14.59
N THR A 398 -3.31 19.11 14.88
CA THR A 398 -3.70 17.80 14.37
C THR A 398 -4.59 17.09 15.38
N GLU A 399 -5.81 16.74 14.97
CA GLU A 399 -6.76 15.96 15.76
C GLU A 399 -7.01 14.61 15.10
N ARG A 400 -6.88 13.53 15.87
CA ARG A 400 -7.03 12.18 15.33
C ARG A 400 -8.50 11.84 15.22
N GLU A 401 -8.87 11.21 14.09
CA GLU A 401 -10.13 10.50 14.01
C GLU A 401 -10.09 9.34 15.02
N ASP A 402 -11.18 9.13 15.74
CA ASP A 402 -11.23 8.07 16.73
C ASP A 402 -11.08 6.72 16.01
N ARG A 403 -10.07 5.94 16.39
CA ARG A 403 -9.62 4.73 15.65
C ARG A 403 -10.60 3.55 15.73
N GLY A 404 -11.81 3.79 16.22
CA GLY A 404 -12.73 2.77 16.70
C GLY A 404 -12.15 1.98 17.88
N GLU A 405 -12.86 0.94 18.28
CA GLU A 405 -12.48 0.06 19.37
C GLU A 405 -11.60 -1.10 18.86
N SER A 406 -10.42 -1.34 19.45
CA SER A 406 -9.60 -2.51 19.09
C SER A 406 -10.24 -3.83 19.57
N ARG A 407 -9.90 -4.97 18.96
CA ARG A 407 -10.43 -6.31 19.38
C ARG A 407 -10.24 -6.60 20.88
N SER A 408 -9.12 -6.14 21.46
CA SER A 408 -8.83 -6.29 22.89
C SER A 408 -9.61 -5.30 23.76
N GLU A 409 -9.95 -4.12 23.26
CA GLU A 409 -10.86 -3.17 23.90
C GLU A 409 -12.31 -3.67 23.79
N GLN A 410 -12.73 -4.15 22.61
CA GLN A 410 -14.03 -4.75 22.32
C GLN A 410 -14.27 -5.98 23.20
N PHE A 411 -13.31 -6.90 23.27
CA PHE A 411 -13.42 -8.02 24.20
C PHE A 411 -13.54 -7.55 25.66
N ARG A 412 -12.79 -6.53 26.08
CA ARG A 412 -12.90 -6.00 27.45
C ARG A 412 -14.24 -5.34 27.72
N ARG A 413 -14.87 -4.72 26.71
CA ARG A 413 -16.22 -4.15 26.79
C ARG A 413 -17.30 -5.23 26.85
N LEU A 414 -17.16 -6.30 26.05
CA LEU A 414 -18.15 -7.36 25.92
C LEU A 414 -18.07 -8.42 27.03
N ALA A 415 -16.87 -8.72 27.54
CA ALA A 415 -16.65 -9.78 28.53
C ALA A 415 -17.47 -9.63 29.84
N PRO A 416 -17.67 -8.42 30.40
CA PRO A 416 -18.52 -8.25 31.59
C PRO A 416 -19.97 -8.68 31.36
N ALA A 417 -20.55 -8.38 30.19
CA ALA A 417 -21.94 -8.69 29.87
C ALA A 417 -22.18 -10.20 29.71
N VAL A 418 -21.21 -10.92 29.13
CA VAL A 418 -21.26 -12.39 29.00
C VAL A 418 -21.03 -13.09 30.35
N SER A 419 -20.24 -12.49 31.24
CA SER A 419 -19.93 -13.06 32.57
C SER A 419 -21.04 -12.85 33.60
N SER A 420 -21.84 -11.78 33.49
CA SER A 420 -22.92 -11.48 34.45
C SER A 420 -24.07 -12.50 34.50
N GLY A 421 -24.15 -13.41 33.53
CA GLY A 421 -25.15 -14.50 33.51
C GLY A 421 -24.65 -15.86 34.03
N LYS A 422 -23.36 -16.00 34.38
CA LYS A 422 -22.76 -17.31 34.72
C LYS A 422 -22.42 -17.39 36.22
N ALA A 423 -23.09 -18.29 36.94
CA ALA A 423 -22.76 -18.58 38.34
C ALA A 423 -21.31 -19.09 38.45
N ALA A 424 -20.53 -18.47 39.34
CA ALA A 424 -19.13 -18.82 39.57
C ALA A 424 -18.95 -20.30 39.96
N PRO A 425 -17.95 -21.02 39.44
CA PRO A 425 -17.60 -22.32 39.96
C PRO A 425 -16.91 -22.18 41.32
N ARG A 426 -17.41 -22.94 42.32
CA ARG A 426 -16.76 -23.17 43.60
C ARG A 426 -15.62 -24.19 43.43
N ASN A 427 -14.43 -23.80 43.89
CA ASN A 427 -13.24 -24.62 44.21
C ASN A 427 -12.50 -25.36 43.08
N GLY A 428 -11.16 -25.20 43.07
CA GLY A 428 -10.25 -26.29 42.68
C GLY A 428 -8.94 -25.91 42.00
N GLN A 429 -7.94 -25.53 42.80
CA GLN A 429 -6.49 -25.68 42.57
C GLN A 429 -5.82 -25.02 41.34
N ALA A 430 -4.89 -24.12 41.67
CA ALA A 430 -3.84 -23.66 40.78
C ALA A 430 -2.95 -24.85 40.35
N SER A 431 -2.86 -25.08 39.04
CA SER A 431 -1.79 -25.87 38.44
C SER A 431 -1.09 -25.04 37.37
N SER A 432 0.23 -25.03 37.45
CA SER A 432 1.18 -24.30 36.63
C SER A 432 1.28 -24.90 35.22
N LEU A 433 0.81 -24.17 34.20
CA LEU A 433 1.17 -24.35 32.79
C LEU A 433 1.25 -22.98 32.09
N THR A 434 2.05 -22.89 31.03
CA THR A 434 2.44 -21.67 30.31
C THR A 434 1.27 -20.92 29.64
N PRO A 435 1.35 -19.58 29.44
CA PRO A 435 0.18 -18.72 29.19
C PRO A 435 -0.22 -18.57 27.71
N LEU A 436 -0.11 -19.62 26.90
CA LEU A 436 -0.45 -19.54 25.47
C LEU A 436 -1.17 -20.79 24.96
N GLU A 437 -2.25 -21.14 25.64
CA GLU A 437 -3.35 -21.99 25.17
C GLU A 437 -4.35 -21.98 26.33
N THR A 438 -5.25 -21.00 26.35
CA THR A 438 -6.46 -21.13 27.17
C THR A 438 -7.12 -22.42 26.70
N ASP A 439 -7.23 -23.42 27.57
CA ASP A 439 -7.75 -24.74 27.23
C ASP A 439 -9.09 -24.57 26.50
N LEU A 440 -9.07 -24.69 25.17
CA LEU A 440 -10.22 -24.40 24.31
C LEU A 440 -11.38 -25.30 24.69
N THR A 441 -11.07 -26.53 25.13
CA THR A 441 -12.02 -27.49 25.69
C THR A 441 -12.71 -26.95 26.93
N ALA A 442 -11.97 -26.27 27.82
CA ALA A 442 -12.53 -25.64 29.01
C ALA A 442 -13.42 -24.45 28.65
N LEU A 443 -13.08 -23.68 27.62
CA LEU A 443 -13.93 -22.59 27.12
C LEU A 443 -15.24 -23.12 26.53
N VAL A 444 -15.18 -24.20 25.73
CA VAL A 444 -16.36 -24.88 25.18
C VAL A 444 -17.23 -25.45 26.31
N ALA A 445 -16.64 -26.15 27.28
CA ALA A 445 -17.36 -26.72 28.42
C ALA A 445 -18.05 -25.66 29.31
N GLN A 446 -17.49 -24.44 29.37
CA GLN A 446 -18.07 -23.30 30.07
C GLN A 446 -19.07 -22.49 29.22
N GLY A 447 -19.27 -22.88 27.96
CA GLY A 447 -20.02 -22.11 26.96
C GLY A 447 -19.47 -20.70 26.74
N ASP A 448 -18.16 -20.48 26.92
CA ASP A 448 -17.52 -19.19 26.68
C ASP A 448 -17.13 -19.04 25.21
N LEU A 449 -18.15 -18.84 24.37
CA LEU A 449 -17.95 -18.63 22.94
C LEU A 449 -17.17 -17.34 22.66
N LEU A 450 -17.33 -16.28 23.46
CA LEU A 450 -16.59 -15.03 23.28
C LEU A 450 -15.08 -15.22 23.52
N GLY A 451 -14.71 -15.92 24.59
CA GLY A 451 -13.32 -16.31 24.89
C GLY A 451 -12.74 -17.23 23.83
N TRP A 452 -13.53 -18.20 23.35
CA TRP A 452 -13.12 -19.13 22.29
C TRP A 452 -12.87 -18.43 20.96
N LEU A 453 -13.78 -17.55 20.52
CA LEU A 453 -13.61 -16.71 19.32
C LEU A 453 -12.34 -15.85 19.46
N LYS A 454 -12.11 -15.28 20.65
CA LYS A 454 -10.89 -14.51 20.93
C LYS A 454 -9.62 -15.35 20.71
N ALA A 455 -9.54 -16.53 21.33
CA ALA A 455 -8.39 -17.42 21.27
C ALA A 455 -8.10 -17.90 19.84
N LYS A 456 -9.14 -18.20 19.05
CA LYS A 456 -9.04 -18.67 17.66
C LYS A 456 -8.82 -17.59 16.61
N ALA A 457 -8.61 -16.33 17.02
CA ALA A 457 -8.48 -15.18 16.11
C ALA A 457 -9.69 -14.92 15.19
N TYR A 458 -10.89 -15.41 15.55
CA TYR A 458 -12.12 -15.12 14.83
C TYR A 458 -12.66 -13.71 15.13
N ARG A 459 -13.57 -13.24 14.26
CA ARG A 459 -14.35 -12.00 14.44
C ARG A 459 -15.11 -12.08 15.76
N LEU A 460 -15.09 -10.97 16.51
CA LEU A 460 -15.89 -10.83 17.73
C LEU A 460 -17.27 -10.24 17.40
N PRO A 461 -18.30 -10.56 18.19
CA PRO A 461 -19.63 -9.98 18.00
C PRO A 461 -19.63 -8.48 18.28
N ASP A 462 -20.59 -7.77 17.70
CA ASP A 462 -20.79 -6.34 17.88
C ASP A 462 -21.51 -6.05 19.21
N GLU A 463 -22.47 -6.91 19.56
CA GLU A 463 -23.27 -6.84 20.78
C GLU A 463 -23.40 -8.22 21.45
N THR A 464 -23.67 -8.24 22.76
CA THR A 464 -23.88 -9.45 23.56
C THR A 464 -25.18 -9.32 24.34
N SER A 465 -25.99 -10.38 24.37
CA SER A 465 -27.26 -10.42 25.12
C SER A 465 -28.19 -9.24 24.77
N ALA A 466 -28.22 -8.85 23.50
CA ALA A 466 -29.02 -7.73 23.01
C ALA A 466 -30.44 -8.18 22.65
N LEU A 467 -31.44 -7.43 23.11
CA LEU A 467 -32.84 -7.66 22.72
C LEU A 467 -33.04 -7.16 21.28
N VAL A 468 -33.49 -8.05 20.40
CA VAL A 468 -33.95 -7.75 19.04
C VAL A 468 -35.46 -7.51 19.10
N PRO A 469 -35.94 -6.25 19.13
CA PRO A 469 -37.33 -5.96 19.47
C PRO A 469 -38.34 -6.48 18.44
N GLU A 470 -37.94 -6.48 17.17
CA GLU A 470 -38.75 -6.95 16.03
C GLU A 470 -39.03 -8.47 16.08
N ALA A 471 -38.11 -9.25 16.67
CA ALA A 471 -38.25 -10.70 16.80
C ALA A 471 -38.59 -11.14 18.23
N GLY A 472 -38.65 -10.22 19.20
CA GLY A 472 -38.80 -10.53 20.63
C GLY A 472 -37.73 -11.49 21.17
N ALA A 473 -36.56 -11.53 20.53
CA ALA A 473 -35.50 -12.51 20.77
C ALA A 473 -34.28 -11.86 21.43
N CYS A 474 -33.57 -12.62 22.27
CA CYS A 474 -32.37 -12.17 22.97
C CYS A 474 -31.21 -13.15 22.71
N PRO A 475 -30.57 -13.08 21.53
CA PRO A 475 -29.39 -13.88 21.22
C PRO A 475 -28.23 -13.60 22.16
N ASP A 476 -27.39 -14.61 22.38
CA ASP A 476 -26.20 -14.51 23.24
C ASP A 476 -25.16 -13.57 22.62
N LEU A 477 -24.93 -13.70 21.31
CA LEU A 477 -24.02 -12.83 20.56
C LEU A 477 -24.71 -12.35 19.27
N VAL A 478 -24.44 -11.10 18.88
CA VAL A 478 -24.97 -10.47 17.67
C VAL A 478 -23.83 -9.98 16.78
N PHE A 479 -23.89 -10.32 15.50
CA PHE A 479 -22.95 -9.85 14.47
C PHE A 479 -23.71 -9.02 13.44
N ARG A 480 -23.24 -7.79 13.20
CA ARG A 480 -23.73 -6.86 12.18
C ARG A 480 -22.75 -6.87 11.01
N LEU A 481 -23.13 -7.48 9.90
CA LEU A 481 -22.31 -7.59 8.70
C LEU A 481 -22.87 -6.71 7.57
N ASP A 482 -22.01 -6.37 6.61
CA ASP A 482 -22.44 -5.68 5.39
C ASP A 482 -23.34 -6.61 4.57
N GLY A 483 -24.66 -6.42 4.71
CA GLY A 483 -25.70 -7.15 3.99
C GLY A 483 -26.32 -8.33 4.73
N ALA A 484 -25.94 -8.61 5.98
CA ALA A 484 -26.55 -9.68 6.79
C ALA A 484 -26.44 -9.37 8.30
N ASN A 485 -27.42 -9.78 9.09
CA ASN A 485 -27.33 -9.76 10.55
C ASN A 485 -27.37 -11.21 11.06
N LEU A 486 -26.41 -11.59 11.90
CA LEU A 486 -26.34 -12.93 12.46
C LEU A 486 -26.62 -12.89 13.97
N ALA A 487 -27.58 -13.69 14.40
CA ALA A 487 -27.91 -13.96 15.78
C ALA A 487 -27.33 -15.33 16.20
N VAL A 488 -26.55 -15.35 17.29
CA VAL A 488 -25.93 -16.58 17.80
C VAL A 488 -26.45 -16.90 19.19
N PHE A 489 -26.91 -18.15 19.37
CA PHE A 489 -27.26 -18.72 20.67
C PHE A 489 -26.21 -19.73 21.12
N VAL A 490 -25.82 -19.69 22.38
CA VAL A 490 -24.90 -20.67 22.99
C VAL A 490 -25.71 -21.61 23.87
N ASP A 491 -25.88 -22.86 23.43
CA ASP A 491 -26.74 -23.83 24.11
C ASP A 491 -25.94 -24.59 25.18
N LEU A 492 -26.29 -24.38 26.45
CA LEU A 492 -25.73 -25.09 27.60
C LEU A 492 -26.63 -26.26 28.04
N PRO A 493 -26.05 -27.42 28.41
CA PRO A 493 -26.81 -28.53 28.98
C PRO A 493 -27.60 -28.11 30.22
N GLY A 494 -28.93 -28.28 30.18
CA GLY A 494 -29.82 -27.95 31.30
C GLY A 494 -30.27 -26.49 31.39
N GLN A 495 -29.91 -25.64 30.43
CA GLN A 495 -30.45 -24.28 30.33
C GLN A 495 -31.88 -24.32 29.79
N THR A 496 -32.83 -23.77 30.55
CA THR A 496 -34.23 -23.68 30.12
C THR A 496 -34.37 -22.60 29.05
N ALA A 497 -34.86 -22.96 27.87
CA ALA A 497 -35.21 -22.01 26.83
C ALA A 497 -36.45 -21.20 27.27
N ASP A 498 -36.28 -19.91 27.44
CA ASP A 498 -37.39 -18.97 27.59
C ASP A 498 -37.86 -18.50 26.20
N SER A 499 -38.96 -17.75 26.15
CA SER A 499 -39.56 -17.26 24.91
C SER A 499 -38.66 -16.31 24.10
N THR A 500 -37.50 -15.90 24.63
CA THR A 500 -36.54 -15.02 23.96
C THR A 500 -35.40 -15.79 23.29
N ARG A 501 -35.28 -17.10 23.54
CA ARG A 501 -34.20 -17.95 23.01
C ARG A 501 -34.66 -19.35 22.57
N ASP A 502 -35.95 -19.64 22.67
CA ASP A 502 -36.53 -20.88 22.14
C ASP A 502 -36.44 -20.97 20.61
N VAL A 503 -36.87 -22.11 20.08
CA VAL A 503 -36.85 -22.36 18.63
C VAL A 503 -37.72 -21.34 17.88
N GLU A 504 -38.84 -20.92 18.48
CA GLU A 504 -39.72 -19.90 17.89
C GLU A 504 -39.05 -18.53 17.82
N ALA A 505 -38.20 -18.17 18.78
CA ALA A 505 -37.37 -16.97 18.70
C ALA A 505 -36.40 -17.01 17.51
N GLY A 506 -35.88 -18.19 17.17
CA GLY A 506 -35.08 -18.41 15.95
C GLY A 506 -35.88 -18.13 14.68
N TYR A 507 -37.09 -18.70 14.56
CA TYR A 507 -37.94 -18.45 13.39
C TYR A 507 -38.35 -16.99 13.24
N ARG A 508 -38.66 -16.29 14.35
CA ARG A 508 -38.97 -14.86 14.30
C ARG A 508 -37.78 -14.01 13.85
N LEU A 509 -36.55 -14.42 14.16
CA LEU A 509 -35.34 -13.77 13.67
C LEU A 509 -35.15 -14.01 12.16
N GLU A 510 -35.33 -15.25 11.70
CA GLU A 510 -35.27 -15.59 10.28
C GLU A 510 -36.32 -14.84 9.45
N ASP A 511 -37.56 -14.75 9.96
CA ASP A 511 -38.64 -13.96 9.33
C ASP A 511 -38.32 -12.47 9.28
N ALA A 512 -37.53 -11.96 10.23
CA ALA A 512 -37.03 -10.59 10.25
C ALA A 512 -35.77 -10.40 9.37
N GLY A 513 -35.33 -11.43 8.64
CA GLY A 513 -34.18 -11.37 7.74
C GLY A 513 -32.83 -11.54 8.43
N TRP A 514 -32.80 -12.15 9.61
CA TRP A 514 -31.56 -12.51 10.30
C TRP A 514 -31.16 -13.95 10.01
N ASP A 515 -29.85 -14.20 9.93
CA ASP A 515 -29.31 -15.55 10.01
C ASP A 515 -29.22 -15.97 11.48
N VAL A 516 -29.47 -17.25 11.75
CA VAL A 516 -29.45 -17.80 13.12
C VAL A 516 -28.48 -18.98 13.19
N LEU A 517 -27.54 -18.92 14.13
CA LEU A 517 -26.64 -20.03 14.44
C LEU A 517 -26.73 -20.41 15.92
N ARG A 518 -26.59 -21.70 16.20
CA ARG A 518 -26.55 -22.23 17.56
C ARG A 518 -25.22 -22.96 17.80
N PHE A 519 -24.64 -22.74 18.97
CA PHE A 519 -23.40 -23.37 19.43
C PHE A 519 -23.67 -24.20 20.70
N PRO A 520 -24.13 -25.45 20.55
CA PRO A 520 -24.23 -26.39 21.67
C PRO A 520 -22.84 -26.77 22.20
N THR A 521 -22.67 -26.89 23.52
CA THR A 521 -21.35 -27.26 24.10
C THR A 521 -20.96 -28.72 23.91
N ASP A 522 -21.87 -29.57 23.42
CA ASP A 522 -21.64 -30.98 23.11
C ASP A 522 -21.34 -31.24 21.62
N THR A 523 -21.20 -30.17 20.82
CA THR A 523 -20.84 -30.24 19.40
C THR A 523 -19.49 -29.60 19.11
N ASP A 524 -18.94 -29.92 17.94
CA ASP A 524 -17.67 -29.37 17.47
C ASP A 524 -17.85 -27.92 16.98
N TRP A 525 -17.44 -26.97 17.81
CA TRP A 525 -17.48 -25.54 17.51
C TRP A 525 -16.59 -25.16 16.32
N ASP A 526 -15.48 -25.89 16.09
CA ASP A 526 -14.62 -25.64 14.92
C ASP A 526 -15.37 -25.96 13.62
N ALA A 527 -16.06 -27.10 13.57
CA ALA A 527 -16.88 -27.47 12.40
C ALA A 527 -18.03 -26.48 12.13
N ILE A 528 -18.67 -25.94 13.18
CA ILE A 528 -19.72 -24.92 13.02
C ILE A 528 -19.13 -23.63 12.45
N ALA A 529 -17.99 -23.17 12.98
CA ALA A 529 -17.33 -21.96 12.51
C ALA A 529 -16.81 -22.10 11.07
N ASP A 530 -16.23 -23.24 10.71
CA ASP A 530 -15.69 -23.51 9.38
C ASP A 530 -16.79 -23.57 8.31
N ASN A 531 -17.91 -24.23 8.60
CA ASN A 531 -19.07 -24.26 7.71
C ASN A 531 -19.71 -22.87 7.52
N ASN A 532 -19.46 -21.96 8.44
CA ASN A 532 -19.99 -20.60 8.48
C ASN A 532 -18.87 -19.56 8.40
N ALA A 533 -17.75 -19.90 7.74
CA ALA A 533 -16.52 -19.10 7.71
C ALA A 533 -16.75 -17.65 7.28
N ALA A 534 -17.73 -17.40 6.40
CA ALA A 534 -18.09 -16.05 5.94
C ALA A 534 -18.46 -15.08 7.07
N TYR A 535 -19.00 -15.58 8.20
CA TYR A 535 -19.38 -14.76 9.35
C TYR A 535 -18.22 -14.51 10.31
N PHE A 536 -17.33 -15.48 10.47
CA PHE A 536 -16.34 -15.51 11.56
C PHE A 536 -14.90 -15.21 11.13
N GLN A 537 -14.54 -15.42 9.86
CA GLN A 537 -13.18 -15.16 9.38
C GLN A 537 -12.95 -13.66 9.20
N LEU A 538 -11.79 -13.18 9.67
CA LEU A 538 -11.30 -11.84 9.38
C LEU A 538 -10.73 -11.86 7.95
N ARG A 539 -11.24 -10.99 7.08
CA ARG A 539 -10.79 -10.86 5.69
C ARG A 539 -9.35 -10.38 5.57
#